data_AF-A0AAW0JTA5-F1
#
_entry.id   AF-A0AAW0JTA5-F1
#
_cell.length_a   1.000
_cell.length_b   1.000
_cell.length_c   1.000
_cell.angle_alpha   90.00
_cell.angle_beta   90.00
_cell.angle_gamma   90.00
#
_symmetry.space_group_name_H-M   'P 1'
#
loop_
_entity.id
_entity.type
_entity.pdbx_description
1 polymer ?
#
loop_
_entity_poly.entity_id
_entity_poly.type
_entity_poly.pdbx_seq_one_letter_code
_entity_poly.pdbx_strand_id
1 'polypeptide(L)'
;MRSLHEGDRETVACPVSFEFLNYTIITSKCKGPNYPPDLCCPAFKEFACPYADVLNDLTNDCATTMFSYINLYGKYPPGLFASECREGKEGLACPALAPSVSANESGSHNMYLPSVSANESGTHNMYPSPLLMLTAGFSLLLFKSL
;
A
#
# COMPACT_ATOMS: atom_id res chain seq x y z
N MET A 1 29.73 -9.87 29.18
CA MET A 1 28.90 -8.66 28.95
C MET A 1 27.61 -9.10 28.28
N ARG A 2 26.62 -9.53 29.07
CA ARG A 2 25.21 -9.58 28.64
C ARG A 2 24.58 -8.36 29.29
N SER A 3 24.39 -7.30 28.51
CA SER A 3 23.69 -6.11 28.97
C SER A 3 22.20 -6.32 28.74
N LEU A 4 21.45 -6.24 29.83
CA LEU A 4 20.01 -6.03 29.86
C LEU A 4 19.73 -4.57 29.48
N HIS A 5 19.04 -4.35 28.37
CA HIS A 5 18.27 -3.16 27.96
C HIS A 5 17.49 -3.67 26.73
N GLU A 6 16.20 -3.96 26.81
CA GLU A 6 15.09 -3.03 26.99
C GLU A 6 13.86 -3.87 27.43
N GLY A 7 12.86 -3.27 28.09
CA GLY A 7 11.66 -3.97 28.54
C GLY A 7 10.96 -4.75 27.43
N ASP A 8 10.88 -6.07 27.61
CA ASP A 8 10.35 -7.04 26.65
C ASP A 8 8.82 -6.89 26.53
N ARG A 9 8.37 -6.10 25.55
CA ARG A 9 7.25 -6.61 24.75
C ARG A 9 7.87 -7.77 23.99
N GLU A 10 7.61 -8.99 24.44
CA GLU A 10 8.05 -10.20 23.75
C GLU A 10 7.31 -10.29 22.43
N THR A 11 7.86 -9.59 21.44
CA THR A 11 7.38 -9.62 20.07
C THR A 11 7.69 -11.01 19.55
N VAL A 12 6.63 -11.75 19.23
CA VAL A 12 6.75 -13.08 18.66
C VAL A 12 7.56 -12.97 17.36
N ALA A 13 8.50 -13.90 17.17
CA ALA A 13 9.27 -13.96 15.94
C ALA A 13 8.34 -14.17 14.74
N CYS A 14 8.62 -13.46 13.65
CA CYS A 14 7.80 -13.54 12.45
C CYS A 14 7.76 -14.97 11.88
N PRO A 15 6.57 -15.56 11.66
CA PRO A 15 6.46 -16.90 11.08
C PRO A 15 6.83 -16.94 9.58
N VAL A 16 6.97 -15.78 8.93
CA VAL A 16 7.35 -15.66 7.51
C VAL A 16 8.84 -15.38 7.40
N SER A 17 9.56 -16.22 6.65
CA SER A 17 10.98 -16.03 6.37
C SER A 17 11.21 -14.98 5.27
N PHE A 18 11.04 -13.70 5.61
CA PHE A 18 11.22 -12.57 4.68
C PHE A 18 12.61 -12.56 4.02
N GLU A 19 13.64 -13.10 4.65
CA GLU A 19 14.99 -13.23 4.07
C GLU A 19 15.01 -13.86 2.68
N PHE A 20 14.20 -14.90 2.48
CA PHE A 20 14.25 -15.73 1.28
C PHE A 20 13.22 -15.34 0.22
N LEU A 21 12.49 -14.24 0.41
CA LEU A 21 11.52 -13.76 -0.58
C LEU A 21 12.19 -13.08 -1.77
N ASN A 22 11.43 -12.96 -2.87
CA ASN A 22 11.89 -12.30 -4.07
C ASN A 22 11.64 -10.78 -3.99
N TYR A 23 12.72 -10.01 -3.81
CA TYR A 23 12.67 -8.54 -3.72
C TYR A 23 12.67 -7.83 -5.08
N THR A 24 12.80 -8.56 -6.20
CA THR A 24 12.87 -7.96 -7.54
C THR A 24 11.62 -7.17 -7.88
N ILE A 25 10.46 -7.58 -7.35
CA ILE A 25 9.19 -6.87 -7.54
C ILE A 25 9.27 -5.41 -7.09
N ILE A 26 10.01 -5.13 -6.02
CA ILE A 26 10.27 -3.77 -5.52
C ILE A 26 11.47 -3.17 -6.25
N THR A 27 12.62 -3.86 -6.27
CA THR A 27 13.90 -3.28 -6.72
C THR A 27 13.99 -3.02 -8.22
N SER A 28 13.17 -3.71 -9.03
CA SER A 28 13.09 -3.44 -10.47
C SER A 28 12.29 -2.18 -10.81
N LYS A 29 11.32 -1.80 -9.98
CA LYS A 29 10.37 -0.70 -10.22
C LYS A 29 10.71 0.55 -9.40
N CYS A 30 11.01 0.39 -8.11
CA CYS A 30 11.30 1.48 -7.18
C CYS A 30 12.80 1.81 -7.18
N LYS A 31 13.22 2.83 -7.95
CA LYS A 31 14.64 3.19 -8.11
C LYS A 31 14.94 4.60 -7.64
N GLY A 32 16.09 4.74 -6.99
CA GLY A 32 16.64 6.03 -6.59
C GLY A 32 17.17 6.84 -7.79
N PRO A 33 17.52 8.11 -7.57
CA PRO A 33 17.52 8.79 -6.26
C PRO A 33 16.15 9.33 -5.83
N ASN A 34 15.20 9.45 -6.76
CA ASN A 34 13.95 10.16 -6.49
C ASN A 34 12.83 9.26 -5.95
N TYR A 35 12.96 7.93 -6.05
CA TYR A 35 12.00 6.95 -5.54
C TYR A 35 10.53 7.31 -5.84
N PRO A 36 10.15 7.36 -7.13
CA PRO A 36 8.83 7.83 -7.56
C PRO A 36 7.68 7.03 -6.89
N PRO A 37 6.80 7.67 -6.10
CA PRO A 37 5.75 6.97 -5.33
C PRO A 37 4.77 6.18 -6.20
N ASP A 38 4.48 6.66 -7.41
CA ASP A 38 3.64 6.03 -8.42
C ASP A 38 4.20 4.68 -8.93
N LEU A 39 5.50 4.44 -8.79
CA LEU A 39 6.13 3.15 -9.08
C LEU A 39 6.43 2.36 -7.79
N CYS A 40 6.89 3.05 -6.75
CA CYS A 40 7.31 2.42 -5.49
C CYS A 40 6.14 1.84 -4.70
N CYS A 41 5.03 2.58 -4.57
CA CYS A 41 3.92 2.15 -3.74
C CYS A 41 3.15 0.97 -4.34
N PRO A 42 2.82 0.93 -5.65
CA PRO A 42 2.21 -0.26 -6.24
C PRO A 42 3.10 -1.50 -6.13
N ALA A 43 4.41 -1.36 -6.35
CA ALA A 43 5.37 -2.44 -6.21
C ALA A 43 5.47 -2.97 -4.77
N PHE A 44 5.47 -2.05 -3.79
CA PHE A 44 5.44 -2.40 -2.38
C PHE A 44 4.13 -3.10 -1.99
N LYS A 45 2.98 -2.65 -2.49
CA LYS A 45 1.68 -3.34 -2.28
C LYS A 45 1.72 -4.76 -2.82
N GLU A 46 2.22 -4.95 -4.05
CA GLU A 46 2.33 -6.26 -4.68
C GLU A 46 3.18 -7.23 -3.83
N PHE A 47 4.24 -6.72 -3.19
CA PHE A 47 5.09 -7.51 -2.29
C PHE A 47 4.46 -7.77 -0.91
N ALA A 48 3.90 -6.74 -0.27
CA ALA A 48 3.50 -6.80 1.14
C ALA A 48 2.08 -7.34 1.36
N CYS A 49 1.17 -7.08 0.42
CA CYS A 49 -0.25 -7.42 0.58
C CYS A 49 -0.56 -8.92 0.77
N PRO A 50 0.18 -9.87 0.18
CA PRO A 50 0.02 -11.29 0.50
C PRO A 50 0.27 -11.65 1.97
N TYR A 51 0.93 -10.76 2.73
CA TYR A 51 1.31 -10.96 4.13
C TYR A 51 0.67 -9.92 5.06
N ALA A 52 -0.38 -9.22 4.62
CA ALA A 52 -0.98 -8.11 5.36
C ALA A 52 -1.42 -8.52 6.78
N ASP A 53 -1.96 -9.72 6.97
CA ASP A 53 -2.43 -10.20 8.27
C ASP A 53 -1.31 -10.26 9.31
N VAL A 54 -0.16 -10.84 8.94
CA VAL A 54 0.99 -10.97 9.86
C VAL A 54 1.75 -9.66 10.00
N LEU A 55 1.76 -8.80 8.97
CA LEU A 55 2.39 -7.49 9.01
C LEU A 55 1.61 -6.49 9.88
N ASN A 56 0.29 -6.62 9.96
CA ASN A 56 -0.59 -5.78 10.77
C ASN A 56 -0.72 -6.26 12.22
N ASP A 57 -0.21 -7.44 12.56
CA ASP A 57 -0.19 -7.96 13.91
C ASP A 57 0.96 -7.32 14.73
N LEU A 58 0.58 -6.40 15.62
CA LEU A 58 1.49 -5.64 16.47
C LEU A 58 2.15 -6.47 17.60
N THR A 59 1.81 -7.76 17.71
CA THR A 59 2.41 -8.68 18.68
C THR A 59 3.63 -9.41 18.15
N ASN A 60 3.92 -9.31 16.84
CA ASN A 60 5.09 -9.92 16.22
C ASN A 60 6.05 -8.87 15.63
N ASP A 61 7.21 -9.32 15.16
CA ASP A 61 8.25 -8.47 14.56
C ASP A 61 8.27 -8.48 13.02
N CYS A 62 7.23 -9.00 12.35
CA CYS A 62 7.19 -9.18 10.90
C CYS A 62 7.38 -7.88 10.12
N ALA A 63 6.74 -6.78 10.53
CA ALA A 63 6.87 -5.51 9.83
C ALA A 63 8.32 -4.99 9.88
N THR A 64 8.94 -5.03 11.06
CA THR A 64 10.34 -4.62 11.26
C THR A 64 11.29 -5.50 10.46
N THR A 65 11.10 -6.82 10.50
CA THR A 65 11.89 -7.80 9.74
C THR A 65 11.77 -7.57 8.23
N MET A 66 10.55 -7.42 7.71
CA MET A 66 10.29 -7.15 6.30
C MET A 66 10.98 -5.86 5.83
N PHE A 67 10.78 -4.74 6.54
CA PHE A 67 11.41 -3.47 6.16
C PHE A 67 12.94 -3.54 6.20
N SER A 68 13.51 -4.31 7.13
CA SER A 68 14.96 -4.48 7.24
C SER A 68 15.53 -5.13 5.97
N TYR A 69 14.92 -6.20 5.47
CA TYR A 69 15.36 -6.85 4.23
C TYR A 69 15.06 -6.03 2.98
N ILE A 70 13.91 -5.34 2.91
CA ILE A 70 13.61 -4.39 1.83
C ILE A 70 14.73 -3.34 1.72
N ASN A 71 15.09 -2.71 2.85
CA ASN A 71 16.13 -1.68 2.88
C ASN A 71 17.50 -2.26 2.54
N LEU A 72 17.81 -3.46 3.04
CA LEU A 72 19.09 -4.14 2.82
C LEU A 72 19.31 -4.47 1.33
N TYR A 73 18.33 -5.08 0.68
CA TYR A 73 18.44 -5.54 -0.72
C TYR A 73 18.24 -4.41 -1.72
N GLY A 74 17.32 -3.48 -1.45
CA GLY A 74 17.04 -2.35 -2.34
C GLY A 74 17.92 -1.13 -2.11
N LYS A 75 18.73 -1.12 -1.04
CA LYS A 75 19.51 0.06 -0.60
C LYS A 75 18.61 1.29 -0.40
N TYR A 76 17.43 1.08 0.15
CA TYR A 76 16.45 2.14 0.41
C TYR A 76 16.78 2.89 1.70
N PRO A 77 16.53 4.21 1.74
CA PRO A 77 16.62 4.96 2.99
C PRO A 77 15.55 4.48 3.99
N PRO A 78 15.87 4.42 5.29
CA PRO A 78 14.90 4.05 6.31
C PRO A 78 13.65 4.94 6.25
N GLY A 79 12.48 4.32 6.32
CA GLY A 79 11.20 5.03 6.35
C GLY A 79 10.63 5.42 4.99
N LEU A 80 11.33 5.18 3.87
CA LEU A 80 10.87 5.56 2.52
C LEU A 80 9.41 5.13 2.24
N PHE A 81 9.10 3.84 2.39
CA PHE A 81 7.76 3.35 2.09
C PHE A 81 6.71 3.85 3.10
N ALA A 82 7.11 4.12 4.35
CA ALA A 82 6.20 4.65 5.37
C ALA A 82 5.89 6.15 5.18
N SER A 83 6.79 6.90 4.52
CA SER A 83 6.58 8.30 4.16
C SER A 83 5.83 8.44 2.83
N GLU A 84 6.24 7.68 1.82
CA GLU A 84 5.71 7.82 0.45
C GLU A 84 4.38 7.11 0.25
N CYS A 85 4.15 5.96 0.91
CA CYS A 85 3.00 5.10 0.60
C CYS A 85 1.91 5.22 1.68
N ARG A 86 1.09 6.26 1.56
CA ARG A 86 -0.11 6.48 2.38
C ARG A 86 -1.32 6.82 1.51
N GLU A 87 -2.40 6.06 1.66
CA GLU A 87 -3.66 6.28 0.94
C GLU A 87 -4.74 6.91 1.83
N GLY A 88 -4.52 6.95 3.14
CA GLY A 88 -5.43 7.54 4.12
C GLY A 88 -4.89 7.43 5.55
N LYS A 89 -5.80 7.60 6.53
CA LYS A 89 -5.46 7.50 7.96
C LYS A 89 -5.10 6.07 8.38
N GLU A 90 -5.69 5.08 7.70
CA GLU A 90 -5.47 3.65 7.95
C GLU A 90 -4.19 3.11 7.29
N GLY A 91 -3.38 3.98 6.68
CA GLY A 91 -2.14 3.60 6.01
C GLY A 91 -2.36 3.21 4.54
N LEU A 92 -1.96 1.99 4.18
CA LEU A 92 -1.93 1.49 2.81
C LEU A 92 -2.95 0.36 2.65
N ALA A 93 -3.95 0.55 1.79
CA ALA A 93 -5.03 -0.42 1.64
C ALA A 93 -4.67 -1.50 0.63
N CYS A 94 -4.59 -2.76 1.04
CA CYS A 94 -4.36 -3.85 0.09
C CYS A 94 -5.61 -4.12 -0.77
N PRO A 95 -5.46 -4.34 -2.09
CA PRO A 95 -6.58 -4.77 -2.91
C PRO A 95 -7.10 -6.12 -2.39
N ALA A 96 -8.39 -6.38 -2.59
CA ALA A 96 -8.97 -7.68 -2.26
C ALA A 96 -8.14 -8.77 -2.96
N LEU A 97 -7.60 -9.71 -2.18
CA LEU A 97 -6.88 -10.85 -2.72
C LEU A 97 -7.83 -11.59 -3.67
N ALA A 98 -7.38 -11.85 -4.89
CA ALA A 98 -8.05 -12.84 -5.72
C ALA A 98 -8.13 -14.15 -4.91
N PRO A 99 -9.22 -14.94 -5.00
CA PRO A 99 -9.34 -16.19 -4.27
C PRO A 99 -8.08 -17.02 -4.51
N SER A 100 -7.39 -17.35 -3.42
CA SER A 100 -6.16 -18.12 -3.47
C SER A 100 -6.47 -19.47 -4.11
N VAL A 101 -5.88 -19.73 -5.29
CA VAL A 101 -5.84 -21.08 -5.83
C VAL A 101 -4.95 -21.86 -4.87
N SER A 102 -5.59 -22.55 -3.94
CA SER A 102 -4.90 -23.43 -3.00
C SER A 102 -4.15 -24.46 -3.84
N ALA A 103 -2.85 -24.60 -3.62
CA ALA A 103 -2.04 -25.57 -4.31
C ALA A 103 -2.56 -26.98 -4.00
N ASN A 104 -3.37 -27.54 -4.89
CA ASN A 104 -3.56 -28.97 -5.02
C ASN A 104 -3.06 -29.44 -6.38
N GLU A 105 -2.40 -30.58 -6.31
CA GLU A 105 -1.59 -31.23 -7.33
C GLU A 105 -2.41 -31.68 -8.55
N SER A 106 -1.84 -31.43 -9.74
CA SER A 106 -2.02 -32.11 -11.03
C SER A 106 -3.39 -32.08 -11.73
N GLY A 107 -3.44 -31.38 -12.88
CA GLY A 107 -4.55 -31.45 -13.84
C GLY A 107 -4.41 -30.45 -14.98
N SER A 108 -3.75 -30.86 -16.06
CA SER A 108 -3.52 -30.08 -17.28
C SER A 108 -4.81 -29.76 -18.04
N HIS A 109 -5.19 -28.48 -18.15
CA HIS A 109 -6.03 -27.98 -19.24
C HIS A 109 -5.59 -26.58 -19.68
N ASN A 110 -5.01 -26.53 -20.87
CA ASN A 110 -4.77 -25.34 -21.67
C ASN A 110 -6.07 -24.55 -21.87
N MET A 111 -6.09 -23.26 -21.53
CA MET A 111 -6.88 -22.27 -22.27
C MET A 111 -6.17 -20.92 -22.18
N TYR A 112 -5.40 -20.63 -23.23
CA TYR A 112 -5.09 -19.27 -23.64
C TYR A 112 -6.41 -18.59 -24.02
N LEU A 113 -6.69 -17.42 -23.45
CA LEU A 113 -7.56 -16.43 -24.10
C LEU A 113 -7.07 -15.01 -23.84
N PRO A 114 -7.00 -14.15 -24.88
CA PRO A 114 -6.64 -12.75 -24.74
C PRO A 114 -7.90 -11.92 -24.46
N SER A 115 -7.90 -11.08 -23.44
CA SER A 115 -8.95 -10.08 -23.27
C SER A 115 -8.50 -8.75 -23.86
N VAL A 116 -8.68 -8.61 -25.17
CA VAL A 116 -8.88 -7.32 -25.85
C VAL A 116 -10.39 -7.16 -26.05
N SER A 117 -10.98 -6.12 -25.45
CA SER A 117 -12.21 -5.45 -25.90
C SER A 117 -12.32 -4.16 -25.07
N ALA A 118 -12.12 -2.99 -25.66
CA ALA A 118 -12.99 -2.27 -26.59
C ALA A 118 -14.11 -1.50 -25.87
N ASN A 119 -13.93 -0.17 -25.87
CA ASN A 119 -14.89 0.93 -25.80
C ASN A 119 -16.41 0.63 -25.72
N GLU A 120 -17.09 1.31 -24.80
CA GLU A 120 -18.37 1.93 -25.13
C GLU A 120 -18.48 3.38 -24.60
N SER A 121 -18.89 4.22 -25.55
CA SER A 121 -19.19 5.63 -25.46
C SER A 121 -20.58 5.81 -24.86
N GLY A 122 -20.71 6.62 -23.82
CA GLY A 122 -21.99 7.03 -23.24
C GLY A 122 -22.04 8.54 -23.08
N THR A 123 -22.47 9.23 -24.14
CA THR A 123 -22.76 10.66 -24.16
C THR A 123 -23.99 11.00 -23.32
N HIS A 124 -23.84 11.85 -22.30
CA HIS A 124 -24.92 12.73 -21.88
C HIS A 124 -24.37 14.15 -21.67
N ASN A 125 -24.51 14.96 -22.71
CA ASN A 125 -24.46 16.42 -22.65
C ASN A 125 -25.83 16.94 -22.22
N MET A 126 -25.89 17.76 -21.16
CA MET A 126 -26.74 18.98 -21.13
C MET A 126 -26.28 19.93 -19.99
N TYR A 127 -25.63 21.03 -20.39
CA TYR A 127 -25.38 22.29 -19.66
C TYR A 127 -26.69 23.09 -19.43
N PRO A 128 -26.73 24.34 -18.87
CA PRO A 128 -25.87 25.07 -17.90
C PRO A 128 -26.69 25.73 -16.75
N SER A 129 -26.05 26.32 -15.73
CA SER A 129 -26.53 27.57 -15.08
C SER A 129 -25.47 28.27 -14.20
N PRO A 130 -25.11 29.54 -14.49
CA PRO A 130 -24.13 30.34 -13.75
C PRO A 130 -24.79 31.48 -12.93
N LEU A 131 -25.74 31.17 -12.04
CA LEU A 131 -26.41 32.17 -11.20
C LEU A 131 -26.72 31.64 -9.79
N LEU A 132 -25.74 31.76 -8.89
CA LEU A 132 -25.96 32.02 -7.44
C LEU A 132 -24.64 32.50 -6.80
N MET A 133 -24.08 33.56 -7.37
CA MET A 133 -23.38 34.56 -6.57
C MET A 133 -24.45 35.23 -5.69
N LEU A 134 -24.31 35.16 -4.36
CA LEU A 134 -24.79 36.12 -3.33
C LEU A 134 -25.08 35.42 -1.99
N THR A 135 -24.06 35.22 -1.14
CA THR A 135 -24.18 35.43 0.33
C THR A 135 -22.81 35.69 0.94
N ALA A 136 -22.14 36.76 0.50
CA ALA A 136 -21.13 37.48 1.30
C ALA A 136 -21.83 38.27 2.44
N GLY A 137 -22.76 37.62 3.15
CA GLY A 137 -23.60 38.18 4.21
C GLY A 137 -23.49 37.43 5.54
N PHE A 138 -22.73 36.33 5.60
CA PHE A 138 -22.45 35.66 6.88
C PHE A 138 -21.26 36.28 7.62
N SER A 139 -20.39 37.05 6.93
CA SER A 139 -19.39 37.90 7.60
C SER A 139 -20.02 38.97 8.52
N LEU A 140 -21.34 39.25 8.41
CA LEU A 140 -22.08 40.09 9.36
C LEU A 140 -22.56 39.35 10.62
N LEU A 141 -22.56 38.01 10.65
CA LEU A 141 -22.93 37.24 11.84
C LEU A 141 -21.78 37.09 12.85
N LEU A 142 -20.58 37.55 12.51
CA LEU A 142 -19.47 37.71 13.44
C LEU A 142 -19.69 38.81 14.51
N PHE A 143 -20.81 39.57 14.49
CA PHE A 143 -21.02 40.68 15.44
C PHE A 143 -22.22 40.56 16.40
N LYS A 144 -22.96 39.43 16.44
CA LYS A 144 -24.15 39.29 17.32
C LYS A 144 -24.05 38.26 18.43
N SER A 145 -22.92 37.59 18.61
CA SER A 145 -22.69 36.76 19.81
C SER A 145 -21.32 37.06 20.39
N LEU A 146 -21.20 38.32 20.84
CA LEU A 146 -20.41 38.64 22.02
C LEU A 146 -21.04 37.94 23.23
#